data_AF-A0A8C3DR03-F1
#
_entry.id   AF-A0A8C3DR03-F1
#
_cell.length_a   1.000
_cell.length_b   1.000
_cell.length_c   1.000
_cell.angle_alpha   90.00
_cell.angle_beta   90.00
_cell.angle_gamma   90.00
#
_symmetry.space_group_name_H-M   'P 1'
#
loop_
_entity.id
_entity.type
_entity.pdbx_description
1 polymer ?
#
loop_
_entity_poly.entity_id
_entity_poly.type
_entity_poly.pdbx_seq_one_letter_code
_entity_poly.pdbx_strand_id
1 'polypeptide(L)'
;SQHGVALELKGEKILPGVTNALTAPAELWLPLPMGAGLYDGLFFLLLELLEQDVALEQGFASSELWSLVWHCVAVVLHVGTNRAALEGDPPPGAGHHMAEPDWNLLSPQGRRTLFFLSLALRVFTRESYQCLLQLTQSHGVLMVTLKRLLSPGFLACLDGDPEVVPDVVIQVCQLLCFPFALDVDKDTLALIMEAMRDTQIPAQLLQVCARHLPFSFTELPMGLLCHLVVSDTQVIDQVVREAAASEHIVAFLKSVLFSDNVTLTTDLLSLLAHMARTCSEHLLFLQRILRDSDVADQPLTYLLSHQQHLIRARTCNLLGNLLRHSFPPALQSQPGWLERLLECLSDPEGCVRRAATFAVGNAAFHASCPAGTLRRAVPTLTRLLSDTQAKTCCNAALALSNLGQCGAELRDLLIQNRAPDLLLQVTCQDPRKTVREGALEALRALSQYPGIQQVLHGDLGSFGGPMELLAALAGGSPRSHSARHCEVLLRRLAALRGRAGPSQL
;
A
#
# COMPACT_ATOMS: atom_id res chain seq x y z
N SER A 1 -44.70 -14.80 34.52
CA SER A 1 -44.34 -16.20 34.82
C SER A 1 -45.47 -17.10 34.36
N GLN A 2 -45.17 -18.33 33.92
CA GLN A 2 -46.05 -19.36 33.33
C GLN A 2 -46.27 -19.18 31.81
N HIS A 3 -45.46 -19.68 30.87
CA HIS A 3 -44.85 -21.00 30.77
C HIS A 3 -43.53 -20.85 29.99
N GLY A 4 -42.40 -20.84 30.70
CA GLY A 4 -41.08 -20.95 30.09
C GLY A 4 -40.83 -22.42 29.78
N VAL A 5 -41.33 -22.89 28.63
CA VAL A 5 -40.81 -24.12 28.05
C VAL A 5 -39.46 -23.74 27.45
N ALA A 6 -38.37 -24.14 28.09
CA ALA A 6 -37.06 -24.16 27.44
C ALA A 6 -37.16 -25.17 26.30
N LEU A 7 -37.46 -24.68 25.10
CA LEU A 7 -37.48 -25.49 23.89
C LEU A 7 -36.01 -25.74 23.54
N GLU A 8 -35.43 -26.84 24.03
CA GLU A 8 -34.15 -27.36 23.53
C GLU A 8 -34.35 -27.83 22.08
N LEU A 9 -34.32 -26.88 21.16
CA LEU A 9 -34.38 -27.14 19.73
C LEU A 9 -33.00 -27.62 19.28
N LYS A 10 -32.85 -28.93 19.06
CA LYS A 10 -31.62 -29.49 18.47
C LYS A 10 -31.50 -29.09 17.00
N GLY A 11 -30.31 -28.66 16.57
CA GLY A 11 -30.04 -28.17 15.22
C GLY A 11 -30.51 -29.11 14.11
N GLU A 12 -30.38 -30.43 14.32
CA GLU A 12 -30.83 -31.50 13.39
C GLU A 12 -32.31 -31.41 12.97
N LYS A 13 -33.18 -30.82 13.81
CA LYS A 13 -34.61 -30.64 13.50
C LYS A 13 -34.94 -29.29 12.88
N ILE A 14 -34.09 -28.29 13.09
CA ILE A 14 -34.36 -26.90 12.67
C ILE A 14 -33.81 -26.65 11.27
N LEU A 15 -32.61 -27.16 10.95
CA LEU A 15 -31.99 -26.93 9.65
C LEU A 15 -32.90 -27.31 8.46
N PRO A 16 -33.58 -28.48 8.45
CA PRO A 16 -34.51 -28.80 7.36
C PRO A 16 -35.69 -27.83 7.27
N GLY A 17 -36.16 -27.32 8.42
CA GLY A 17 -37.22 -26.31 8.47
C GLY A 17 -36.79 -24.96 7.88
N VAL A 18 -35.55 -24.53 8.16
CA VAL A 18 -34.98 -23.31 7.57
C VAL A 18 -34.73 -23.49 6.08
N THR A 19 -34.19 -24.63 5.64
CA THR A 19 -34.02 -24.95 4.22
C THR A 19 -35.36 -24.88 3.50
N ASN A 20 -36.40 -25.53 4.03
CA ASN A 20 -37.74 -25.49 3.44
C ASN A 20 -38.28 -24.05 3.34
N ALA A 21 -38.11 -23.25 4.40
CA ALA A 21 -38.55 -21.86 4.41
C ALA A 21 -37.82 -20.97 3.39
N LEU A 22 -36.53 -21.18 3.17
CA LEU A 22 -35.74 -20.46 2.16
C LEU A 22 -36.04 -20.90 0.72
N THR A 23 -36.49 -22.14 0.52
CA THR A 23 -36.89 -22.67 -0.81
C THR A 23 -38.35 -22.41 -1.17
N ALA A 24 -39.21 -22.08 -0.20
CA ALA A 24 -40.62 -21.84 -0.43
C ALA A 24 -40.84 -20.53 -1.21
N PRO A 25 -41.86 -20.45 -2.09
CA PRO A 25 -42.19 -19.22 -2.78
C PRO A 25 -42.54 -18.14 -1.75
N ALA A 26 -41.83 -17.02 -1.78
CA ALA A 26 -41.98 -15.94 -0.83
C ALA A 26 -43.21 -15.07 -1.15
N GLU A 27 -44.40 -15.64 -1.01
CA GLU A 27 -45.67 -14.91 -1.14
C GLU A 27 -46.09 -14.36 0.23
N LEU A 28 -45.83 -13.07 0.46
CA LEU A 28 -46.30 -12.37 1.65
C LEU A 28 -47.75 -11.94 1.47
N TRP A 29 -48.67 -12.58 2.19
CA TRP A 29 -50.09 -12.20 2.22
C TRP A 29 -50.38 -11.01 3.16
N LEU A 30 -49.43 -10.65 4.05
CA LEU A 30 -49.46 -9.47 4.91
C LEU A 30 -48.03 -8.94 5.19
N PRO A 31 -47.83 -7.62 5.36
CA PRO A 31 -46.56 -7.06 5.78
C PRO A 31 -46.23 -7.49 7.22
N LEU A 32 -45.00 -7.95 7.44
CA LEU A 32 -44.51 -8.35 8.77
C LEU A 32 -44.42 -7.14 9.71
N PRO A 33 -44.66 -7.32 11.02
CA PRO A 33 -44.61 -6.23 11.99
C PRO A 33 -43.24 -5.54 12.01
N MET A 34 -43.24 -4.21 12.23
CA MET A 34 -42.03 -3.38 12.30
C MET A 34 -41.17 -3.36 11.03
N GLY A 35 -41.73 -3.67 9.86
CA GLY A 35 -40.99 -3.63 8.59
C GLY A 35 -39.92 -4.73 8.47
N ALA A 36 -40.13 -5.88 9.12
CA ALA A 36 -39.24 -7.03 9.04
C ALA A 36 -39.27 -7.67 7.65
N GLY A 37 -38.11 -8.07 7.14
CA GLY A 37 -38.02 -8.99 6.01
C GLY A 37 -38.29 -10.42 6.45
N LEU A 38 -38.85 -11.23 5.55
CA LEU A 38 -39.12 -12.65 5.79
C LEU A 38 -37.87 -13.43 6.23
N TYR A 39 -36.71 -13.11 5.66
CA TYR A 39 -35.46 -13.84 5.92
C TYR A 39 -34.70 -13.35 7.15
N ASP A 40 -34.99 -12.15 7.66
CA ASP A 40 -34.26 -11.57 8.80
C ASP A 40 -34.33 -12.49 10.04
N GLY A 41 -35.53 -13.01 10.33
CA GLY A 41 -35.75 -13.91 11.47
C GLY A 41 -35.06 -15.26 11.29
N LEU A 42 -34.95 -15.74 10.04
CA LEU A 42 -34.23 -16.98 9.73
C LEU A 42 -32.72 -16.80 9.89
N PHE A 43 -32.15 -15.69 9.42
CA PHE A 43 -30.72 -15.41 9.58
C PHE A 43 -30.35 -15.18 11.04
N PHE A 44 -31.20 -14.48 11.81
CA PHE A 44 -31.03 -14.36 13.24
C PHE A 44 -31.08 -15.71 13.96
N LEU A 45 -32.06 -16.56 13.63
CA LEU A 45 -32.15 -17.91 14.20
C LEU A 45 -30.92 -18.76 13.86
N LEU A 46 -30.44 -18.73 12.63
CA LEU A 46 -29.22 -19.44 12.23
C LEU A 46 -27.99 -18.92 12.99
N LEU A 47 -27.88 -17.61 13.17
CA LEU A 47 -26.79 -16.99 13.93
C LEU A 47 -26.78 -17.47 15.40
N GLU A 48 -27.95 -17.46 16.06
CA GLU A 48 -28.12 -17.95 17.44
C GLU A 48 -27.87 -19.46 17.57
N LEU A 49 -28.26 -20.25 16.57
CA LEU A 49 -28.04 -21.70 16.59
C LEU A 49 -26.56 -22.05 16.45
N LEU A 50 -25.85 -21.37 15.54
CA LEU A 50 -24.41 -21.54 15.43
C LEU A 50 -23.68 -21.04 16.69
N GLU A 51 -24.26 -20.10 17.45
CA GLU A 51 -23.72 -19.70 18.75
C GLU A 51 -23.82 -20.77 19.83
N GLN A 52 -24.87 -21.59 19.80
CA GLN A 52 -25.18 -22.53 20.86
C GLN A 52 -24.69 -23.96 20.58
N ASP A 53 -24.58 -24.37 19.31
CA ASP A 53 -24.30 -25.76 18.92
C ASP A 53 -23.02 -25.90 18.07
N VAL A 54 -21.90 -26.17 18.75
CA VAL A 54 -20.57 -26.36 18.14
C VAL A 54 -20.54 -27.55 17.15
N ALA A 55 -21.43 -28.54 17.29
CA ALA A 55 -21.48 -29.68 16.38
C ALA A 55 -22.15 -29.32 15.05
N LEU A 56 -23.09 -28.36 15.06
CA LEU A 56 -23.74 -27.82 13.86
C LEU A 56 -22.81 -26.91 13.06
N GLU A 57 -21.80 -26.33 13.72
CA GLU A 57 -20.84 -25.41 13.10
C GLU A 57 -19.87 -26.12 12.13
N GLN A 58 -19.50 -27.39 12.38
CA GLN A 58 -18.54 -28.13 11.55
C GLN A 58 -19.16 -28.61 10.23
N GLY A 59 -18.61 -28.14 9.12
CA GLY A 59 -19.06 -28.42 7.76
C GLY A 59 -20.16 -27.48 7.26
N PHE A 60 -20.57 -26.47 8.04
CA PHE A 60 -21.65 -25.57 7.66
C PHE A 60 -21.33 -24.77 6.39
N ALA A 61 -20.10 -24.27 6.24
CA ALA A 61 -19.63 -23.57 5.05
C ALA A 61 -19.61 -24.46 3.79
N SER A 62 -19.60 -25.78 3.95
CA SER A 62 -19.73 -26.75 2.86
C SER A 62 -21.15 -27.26 2.63
N SER A 63 -22.11 -26.81 3.45
CA SER A 63 -23.50 -27.28 3.40
C SER A 63 -24.29 -26.66 2.25
N GLU A 64 -25.31 -27.39 1.77
CA GLU A 64 -26.27 -26.86 0.80
C GLU A 64 -27.04 -25.65 1.36
N LEU A 65 -27.30 -25.64 2.67
CA LEU A 65 -27.99 -24.53 3.33
C LEU A 65 -27.17 -23.25 3.26
N TRP A 66 -25.86 -23.31 3.46
CA TRP A 66 -24.99 -22.14 3.32
C TRP A 66 -24.99 -21.59 1.89
N SER A 67 -24.91 -22.48 0.89
CA SER A 67 -25.05 -22.10 -0.51
C SER A 67 -26.41 -21.44 -0.76
N LEU A 68 -27.50 -22.04 -0.26
CA LEU A 68 -28.86 -21.52 -0.41
C LEU A 68 -28.99 -20.12 0.20
N VAL A 69 -28.43 -19.88 1.40
CA VAL A 69 -28.44 -18.56 2.05
C VAL A 69 -27.83 -17.49 1.14
N TRP A 70 -26.66 -17.73 0.54
CA TRP A 70 -26.06 -16.77 -0.41
C TRP A 70 -26.91 -16.56 -1.66
N HIS A 71 -27.50 -17.62 -2.21
CA HIS A 71 -28.36 -17.51 -3.39
C HIS A 71 -29.65 -16.74 -3.10
N CYS A 72 -30.28 -16.97 -1.94
CA CYS A 72 -31.45 -16.21 -1.50
C CYS A 72 -31.11 -14.71 -1.39
N VAL A 73 -30.00 -14.37 -0.74
CA VAL A 73 -29.56 -12.96 -0.64
C VAL A 73 -29.24 -12.38 -2.02
N ALA A 74 -28.56 -13.13 -2.88
CA ALA A 74 -28.26 -12.68 -4.24
C ALA A 74 -29.53 -12.38 -5.06
N VAL A 75 -30.57 -13.20 -4.91
CA VAL A 75 -31.88 -12.98 -5.55
C VAL A 75 -32.55 -11.72 -5.01
N VAL A 76 -32.59 -11.54 -3.68
CA VAL A 76 -33.18 -10.35 -3.03
C VAL A 76 -32.48 -9.08 -3.46
N LEU A 77 -31.16 -9.12 -3.61
CA LEU A 77 -30.36 -7.97 -4.04
C LEU A 77 -30.38 -7.75 -5.56
N HIS A 78 -31.09 -8.59 -6.32
CA HIS A 78 -31.11 -8.61 -7.80
C HIS A 78 -29.71 -8.68 -8.42
N VAL A 79 -28.86 -9.57 -7.90
CA VAL A 79 -27.53 -9.81 -8.46
C VAL A 79 -27.66 -10.46 -9.85
N GLY A 80 -27.17 -9.77 -10.89
CA GLY A 80 -27.08 -10.32 -12.25
C GLY A 80 -28.22 -9.95 -13.22
N THR A 81 -29.26 -9.23 -12.80
CA THR A 81 -30.40 -8.84 -13.67
C THR A 81 -30.05 -7.79 -14.73
N ASN A 82 -28.92 -7.09 -14.59
CA ASN A 82 -28.45 -6.08 -15.56
C ASN A 82 -27.88 -6.66 -16.87
N ARG A 83 -27.81 -7.99 -17.04
CA ARG A 83 -27.23 -8.61 -18.25
C ARG A 83 -28.23 -8.97 -19.34
N ALA A 84 -29.54 -8.77 -19.10
CA ALA A 84 -30.60 -9.14 -20.03
C ALA A 84 -31.07 -7.99 -20.95
N ALA A 85 -30.18 -7.07 -21.34
CA ALA A 85 -30.42 -6.25 -22.52
C ALA A 85 -30.08 -7.10 -23.74
N LEU A 86 -31.12 -7.62 -24.42
CA LEU A 86 -30.98 -8.36 -25.67
C LEU A 86 -30.25 -7.49 -26.71
N GLU A 87 -29.39 -8.11 -27.52
CA GLU A 87 -28.71 -7.45 -28.66
C GLU A 87 -29.74 -6.73 -29.53
N GLY A 88 -29.80 -5.41 -29.41
CA GLY A 88 -30.78 -4.58 -30.11
C GLY A 88 -31.13 -3.27 -29.40
N ASP A 89 -30.93 -3.17 -28.08
CA ASP A 89 -31.20 -1.93 -27.35
C ASP A 89 -30.06 -0.90 -27.48
N PRO A 90 -30.39 0.40 -27.60
CA PRO A 90 -29.39 1.47 -27.70
C PRO A 90 -28.51 1.52 -26.45
N PRO A 91 -27.28 2.08 -26.55
CA PRO A 91 -26.35 2.12 -25.43
C PRO A 91 -27.01 2.80 -24.22
N PRO A 92 -26.84 2.26 -23.01
CA PRO A 92 -27.57 2.73 -21.84
C PRO A 92 -27.20 4.18 -21.55
N GLY A 93 -28.18 5.07 -21.68
CA GLY A 93 -28.09 6.46 -21.23
C GLY A 93 -27.87 6.52 -19.72
N ALA A 94 -27.22 7.60 -19.27
CA ALA A 94 -27.01 7.89 -17.85
C ALA A 94 -28.36 8.03 -17.12
N GLY A 95 -28.89 6.92 -16.59
CA GLY A 95 -30.18 6.94 -15.89
C GLY A 95 -30.92 5.61 -15.75
N HIS A 96 -30.34 4.44 -16.07
CA HIS A 96 -31.00 3.19 -15.71
C HIS A 96 -31.00 3.02 -14.19
N HIS A 97 -32.15 3.28 -13.58
CA HIS A 97 -32.46 2.94 -12.19
C HIS A 97 -32.17 1.46 -11.99
N MET A 98 -31.14 1.20 -11.18
CA MET A 98 -30.77 -0.14 -10.79
C MET A 98 -31.95 -0.77 -10.04
N ALA A 99 -32.30 -2.03 -10.34
CA ALA A 99 -33.42 -2.70 -9.65
C ALA A 99 -33.21 -2.62 -8.12
N GLU A 100 -34.18 -2.01 -7.43
CA GLU A 100 -34.17 -1.88 -5.97
C GLU A 100 -34.27 -3.27 -5.33
N PRO A 101 -33.55 -3.54 -4.23
CA PRO A 101 -33.68 -4.80 -3.52
C PRO A 101 -35.12 -5.08 -3.08
N ASP A 102 -35.50 -6.35 -2.99
CA ASP A 102 -36.81 -6.72 -2.46
C ASP A 102 -36.83 -6.56 -0.92
N TRP A 103 -37.21 -5.36 -0.50
CA TRP A 103 -37.31 -4.98 0.91
C TRP A 103 -38.39 -5.72 1.70
N ASN A 104 -39.24 -6.51 1.04
CA ASN A 104 -40.18 -7.38 1.73
C ASN A 104 -39.50 -8.67 2.24
N LEU A 105 -38.38 -9.06 1.61
CA LEU A 105 -37.62 -10.27 1.94
C LEU A 105 -36.47 -9.99 2.91
N LEU A 106 -35.84 -8.83 2.78
CA LEU A 106 -34.82 -8.29 3.69
C LEU A 106 -35.26 -6.91 4.17
N SER A 107 -35.21 -6.61 5.49
CA SER A 107 -35.73 -5.30 5.92
C SER A 107 -34.94 -4.11 5.34
N PRO A 108 -35.62 -3.01 4.97
CA PRO A 108 -35.00 -1.80 4.43
C PRO A 108 -34.26 -0.96 5.48
N GLN A 109 -34.52 -1.18 6.78
CA GLN A 109 -33.95 -0.37 7.86
C GLN A 109 -32.52 -0.78 8.26
N GLY A 110 -31.84 -1.59 7.44
CA GLY A 110 -30.39 -1.80 7.49
C GLY A 110 -29.84 -2.62 8.65
N ARG A 111 -30.40 -2.50 9.86
CA ARG A 111 -29.98 -3.20 11.08
C ARG A 111 -30.12 -4.72 11.01
N ARG A 112 -30.81 -5.26 9.99
CA ARG A 112 -31.07 -6.71 9.82
C ARG A 112 -30.43 -7.35 8.59
N THR A 113 -30.07 -6.57 7.55
CA THR A 113 -29.05 -6.99 6.56
C THR A 113 -27.71 -7.29 7.27
N LEU A 114 -27.46 -6.63 8.40
CA LEU A 114 -26.39 -6.96 9.32
C LEU A 114 -26.50 -8.37 9.92
N PHE A 115 -27.69 -8.98 10.08
CA PHE A 115 -27.77 -10.35 10.57
C PHE A 115 -27.20 -11.34 9.56
N PHE A 116 -27.47 -11.15 8.28
CA PHE A 116 -26.84 -11.95 7.23
C PHE A 116 -25.31 -11.75 7.21
N LEU A 117 -24.84 -10.50 7.25
CA LEU A 117 -23.40 -10.23 7.25
C LEU A 117 -22.71 -10.69 8.54
N SER A 118 -23.38 -10.61 9.70
CA SER A 118 -22.90 -11.13 10.98
C SER A 118 -22.84 -12.65 10.98
N LEU A 119 -23.86 -13.30 10.41
CA LEU A 119 -23.87 -14.74 10.15
C LEU A 119 -22.69 -15.12 9.25
N ALA A 120 -22.47 -14.39 8.16
CA ALA A 120 -21.36 -14.65 7.27
C ALA A 120 -20.00 -14.46 7.95
N LEU A 121 -19.81 -13.38 8.69
CA LEU A 121 -18.59 -13.14 9.47
C LEU A 121 -18.35 -14.25 10.49
N ARG A 122 -19.40 -14.75 11.14
CA ARG A 122 -19.30 -15.85 12.09
C ARG A 122 -18.80 -17.13 11.40
N VAL A 123 -19.43 -17.51 10.29
CA VAL A 123 -19.05 -18.70 9.52
C VAL A 123 -17.62 -18.55 8.99
N PHE A 124 -17.25 -17.39 8.45
CA PHE A 124 -15.88 -17.10 8.01
C PHE A 124 -14.86 -17.17 9.16
N THR A 125 -15.22 -16.73 10.37
CA THR A 125 -14.32 -16.78 11.54
C THR A 125 -14.08 -18.21 12.02
N ARG A 126 -15.06 -19.10 11.86
CA ARG A 126 -14.99 -20.49 12.31
C ARG A 126 -14.41 -21.44 11.26
N GLU A 127 -14.84 -21.31 10.00
CA GLU A 127 -14.52 -22.21 8.90
C GLU A 127 -13.76 -21.49 7.77
N SER A 128 -12.79 -20.66 8.13
CA SER A 128 -12.19 -19.67 7.23
C SER A 128 -11.67 -20.25 5.92
N TYR A 129 -10.90 -21.34 5.97
CA TYR A 129 -10.33 -21.96 4.77
C TYR A 129 -11.40 -22.45 3.78
N GLN A 130 -12.53 -22.96 4.26
CA GLN A 130 -13.63 -23.42 3.40
C GLN A 130 -14.35 -22.24 2.75
N CYS A 131 -14.55 -21.15 3.49
CA CYS A 131 -15.12 -19.91 2.96
C CYS A 131 -14.20 -19.22 1.95
N LEU A 132 -12.88 -19.25 2.16
CA LEU A 132 -11.91 -18.66 1.25
C LEU A 132 -11.94 -19.30 -0.14
N LEU A 133 -12.13 -20.62 -0.22
CA LEU A 133 -12.26 -21.29 -1.52
C LEU A 133 -13.45 -20.77 -2.33
N GLN A 134 -14.52 -20.29 -1.67
CA GLN A 134 -15.69 -19.72 -2.34
C GLN A 134 -15.42 -18.31 -2.91
N LEU A 135 -14.37 -17.61 -2.46
CA LEU A 135 -13.93 -16.32 -3.00
C LEU A 135 -13.09 -16.46 -4.28
N THR A 136 -12.64 -17.66 -4.64
CA THR A 136 -11.78 -17.88 -5.82
C THR A 136 -12.50 -17.68 -7.16
N GLN A 137 -13.84 -17.66 -7.16
CA GLN A 137 -14.64 -17.57 -8.37
C GLN A 137 -15.18 -16.16 -8.58
N SER A 138 -14.75 -15.48 -9.64
CA SER A 138 -15.22 -14.12 -10.00
C SER A 138 -16.73 -14.04 -10.26
N HIS A 139 -17.32 -15.13 -10.74
CA HIS A 139 -18.77 -15.27 -10.97
C HIS A 139 -19.49 -16.07 -9.88
N GLY A 140 -18.77 -16.48 -8.83
CA GLY A 140 -19.36 -17.18 -7.70
C GLY A 140 -20.34 -16.27 -6.94
N VAL A 141 -21.46 -16.85 -6.50
CA VAL A 141 -22.56 -16.13 -5.82
C VAL A 141 -22.07 -15.23 -4.69
N LEU A 142 -21.09 -15.69 -3.92
CA LEU A 142 -20.50 -14.95 -2.81
C LEU A 142 -19.80 -13.68 -3.32
N MET A 143 -18.87 -13.81 -4.27
CA MET A 143 -18.10 -12.69 -4.81
C MET A 143 -19.00 -11.63 -5.48
N VAL A 144 -19.97 -12.06 -6.29
CA VAL A 144 -20.91 -11.13 -6.95
C VAL A 144 -21.86 -10.45 -5.97
N THR A 145 -22.21 -11.12 -4.86
CA THR A 145 -23.03 -10.55 -3.78
C THR A 145 -22.24 -9.50 -3.02
N LEU A 146 -20.98 -9.77 -2.65
CA LEU A 146 -20.11 -8.78 -1.99
C LEU A 146 -19.90 -7.54 -2.89
N LYS A 147 -19.66 -7.73 -4.19
CA LYS A 147 -19.61 -6.65 -5.18
C LYS A 147 -20.91 -5.82 -5.19
N ARG A 148 -22.08 -6.48 -5.15
CA ARG A 148 -23.38 -5.80 -5.15
C ARG A 148 -23.57 -4.96 -3.89
N LEU A 149 -23.19 -5.47 -2.74
CA LEU A 149 -23.27 -4.76 -1.46
C LEU A 149 -22.35 -3.52 -1.40
N LEU A 150 -21.24 -3.50 -2.14
CA LEU A 150 -20.36 -2.34 -2.28
C LEU A 150 -20.76 -1.40 -3.44
N SER A 151 -21.79 -1.75 -4.22
CA SER A 151 -22.16 -0.95 -5.38
C SER A 151 -22.82 0.38 -4.97
N PRO A 152 -22.47 1.51 -5.62
CA PRO A 152 -23.04 2.82 -5.27
C PRO A 152 -24.56 2.86 -5.32
N GLY A 153 -25.15 2.15 -6.28
CA GLY A 153 -26.60 2.10 -6.40
C GLY A 153 -27.27 1.36 -5.25
N PHE A 154 -26.63 0.33 -4.66
CA PHE A 154 -27.19 -0.38 -3.51
C PHE A 154 -27.05 0.47 -2.25
N LEU A 155 -25.89 1.11 -2.06
CA LEU A 155 -25.67 2.02 -0.94
C LEU A 155 -26.60 3.23 -0.99
N ALA A 156 -26.94 3.74 -2.18
CA ALA A 156 -27.92 4.80 -2.34
C ALA A 156 -29.33 4.37 -1.89
N CYS A 157 -29.69 3.08 -1.99
CA CYS A 157 -30.96 2.58 -1.47
C CYS A 157 -30.99 2.52 0.07
N LEU A 158 -29.84 2.55 0.73
CA LEU A 158 -29.69 2.49 2.19
C LEU A 158 -29.59 3.87 2.86
N ASP A 159 -29.57 4.96 2.08
CA ASP A 159 -29.25 6.34 2.51
C ASP A 159 -30.30 6.96 3.45
N GLY A 160 -31.29 6.18 3.91
CA GLY A 160 -32.28 6.60 4.90
C GLY A 160 -31.80 6.50 6.36
N ASP A 161 -30.75 5.72 6.65
CA ASP A 161 -30.16 5.59 7.99
C ASP A 161 -28.62 5.74 7.93
N PRO A 162 -28.04 6.80 8.54
CA PRO A 162 -26.61 7.11 8.43
C PRO A 162 -25.67 6.10 9.11
N GLU A 163 -26.18 5.22 9.98
CA GLU A 163 -25.37 4.19 10.65
C GLU A 163 -25.20 2.93 9.79
N VAL A 164 -26.18 2.65 8.93
CA VAL A 164 -26.28 1.37 8.20
C VAL A 164 -25.24 1.23 7.11
N VAL A 165 -25.03 2.28 6.31
CA VAL A 165 -24.09 2.26 5.19
C VAL A 165 -22.66 1.95 5.68
N PRO A 166 -22.12 2.63 6.72
CA PRO A 166 -20.87 2.24 7.33
C PRO A 166 -20.84 0.78 7.78
N ASP A 167 -21.83 0.30 8.53
CA ASP A 167 -21.82 -1.06 9.07
C ASP A 167 -21.77 -2.14 7.96
N VAL A 168 -22.57 -1.97 6.90
CA VAL A 168 -22.56 -2.89 5.75
C VAL A 168 -21.19 -2.90 5.09
N VAL A 169 -20.62 -1.73 4.81
CA VAL A 169 -19.32 -1.62 4.13
C VAL A 169 -18.21 -2.21 4.99
N ILE A 170 -18.21 -1.94 6.30
CA ILE A 170 -17.21 -2.46 7.24
C ILE A 170 -17.29 -3.98 7.32
N GLN A 171 -18.48 -4.58 7.44
CA GLN A 171 -18.61 -6.04 7.51
C GLN A 171 -18.21 -6.72 6.18
N VAL A 172 -18.54 -6.12 5.03
CA VAL A 172 -18.07 -6.62 3.73
C VAL A 172 -16.55 -6.53 3.63
N CYS A 173 -15.94 -5.42 4.08
CA CYS A 173 -14.48 -5.29 4.11
C CYS A 173 -13.85 -6.33 5.04
N GLN A 174 -14.44 -6.60 6.21
CA GLN A 174 -13.97 -7.64 7.13
C GLN A 174 -13.97 -9.03 6.47
N LEU A 175 -15.02 -9.40 5.73
CA LEU A 175 -15.07 -10.64 4.95
C LEU A 175 -13.95 -10.71 3.90
N LEU A 176 -13.69 -9.59 3.21
CA LEU A 176 -12.63 -9.46 2.21
C LEU A 176 -11.21 -9.36 2.80
N CYS A 177 -11.08 -9.16 4.12
CA CYS A 177 -9.78 -9.15 4.81
C CYS A 177 -9.28 -10.56 5.19
N PHE A 178 -10.13 -11.58 5.24
CA PHE A 178 -9.74 -12.96 5.59
C PHE A 178 -8.60 -13.54 4.75
N PRO A 179 -8.53 -13.34 3.41
CA PRO A 179 -7.41 -13.83 2.59
C PRO A 179 -6.05 -13.29 3.03
N PHE A 180 -6.00 -12.11 3.66
CA PHE A 180 -4.77 -11.45 4.11
C PHE A 180 -4.45 -11.70 5.58
N ALA A 181 -5.44 -12.13 6.37
CA ALA A 181 -5.30 -12.41 7.80
C ALA A 181 -4.82 -13.86 8.08
N LEU A 182 -4.89 -14.74 7.07
CA LEU A 182 -4.63 -16.17 7.20
C LEU A 182 -3.41 -16.59 6.39
N ASP A 183 -2.80 -17.72 6.79
CA ASP A 183 -1.73 -18.36 6.02
C ASP A 183 -2.36 -19.15 4.87
N VAL A 184 -2.63 -18.45 3.77
CA VAL A 184 -3.23 -18.98 2.54
C VAL A 184 -2.11 -19.28 1.54
N ASP A 185 -2.22 -20.39 0.82
CA ASP A 185 -1.27 -20.71 -0.24
C ASP A 185 -1.32 -19.66 -1.37
N LYS A 186 -0.19 -19.49 -2.06
CA LYS A 186 -0.04 -18.43 -3.06
C LYS A 186 -0.98 -18.58 -4.26
N ASP A 187 -1.34 -19.80 -4.63
CA ASP A 187 -2.17 -20.08 -5.78
C ASP A 187 -3.63 -19.72 -5.48
N THR A 188 -4.14 -20.12 -4.30
CA THR A 188 -5.46 -19.71 -3.82
C THR A 188 -5.56 -18.20 -3.65
N LEU A 189 -4.56 -17.55 -3.05
CA LEU A 189 -4.55 -16.09 -2.91
C LEU A 189 -4.56 -15.40 -4.28
N ALA A 190 -3.80 -15.91 -5.26
CA ALA A 190 -3.80 -15.36 -6.61
C ALA A 190 -5.19 -15.47 -7.28
N LEU A 191 -5.88 -16.60 -7.13
CA LEU A 191 -7.25 -16.77 -7.64
C LEU A 191 -8.25 -15.81 -6.98
N ILE A 192 -8.16 -15.62 -5.67
CA ILE A 192 -9.01 -14.65 -4.95
C ILE A 192 -8.73 -13.23 -5.44
N MET A 193 -7.45 -12.86 -5.58
CA MET A 193 -7.05 -11.54 -6.10
C MET A 193 -7.58 -11.30 -7.51
N GLU A 194 -7.48 -12.30 -8.39
CA GLU A 194 -8.07 -12.26 -9.73
C GLU A 194 -9.59 -12.07 -9.69
N ALA A 195 -10.29 -12.84 -8.85
CA ALA A 195 -11.73 -12.71 -8.69
C ALA A 195 -12.16 -11.31 -8.18
N MET A 196 -11.44 -10.73 -7.22
CA MET A 196 -11.70 -9.38 -6.71
C MET A 196 -11.44 -8.29 -7.76
N ARG A 197 -10.39 -8.45 -8.57
CA ARG A 197 -10.05 -7.54 -9.67
C ARG A 197 -11.11 -7.60 -10.78
N ASP A 198 -11.48 -8.79 -11.22
CA ASP A 198 -12.49 -9.01 -12.27
C ASP A 198 -13.87 -8.47 -11.88
N THR A 199 -14.22 -8.58 -10.60
CA THR A 199 -15.48 -8.03 -10.06
C THR A 199 -15.45 -6.53 -9.82
N GLN A 200 -14.32 -5.88 -9.98
CA GLN A 200 -14.11 -4.46 -9.80
C GLN A 200 -14.21 -3.94 -8.35
N ILE A 201 -14.01 -4.82 -7.36
CA ILE A 201 -14.07 -4.46 -5.93
C ILE A 201 -13.09 -3.34 -5.55
N PRO A 202 -11.81 -3.32 -6.00
CA PRO A 202 -10.89 -2.24 -5.64
C PRO A 202 -11.35 -0.84 -6.06
N ALA A 203 -11.91 -0.69 -7.26
CA ALA A 203 -12.48 0.58 -7.71
C ALA A 203 -13.70 0.99 -6.87
N GLN A 204 -14.59 0.03 -6.57
CA GLN A 204 -15.77 0.29 -5.73
C GLN A 204 -15.38 0.71 -4.31
N LEU A 205 -14.39 0.06 -3.69
CA LEU A 205 -13.91 0.44 -2.36
C LEU A 205 -13.45 1.90 -2.33
N LEU A 206 -12.67 2.33 -3.32
CA LEU A 206 -12.25 3.73 -3.41
C LEU A 206 -13.44 4.70 -3.57
N GLN A 207 -14.41 4.34 -4.42
CA GLN A 207 -15.61 5.14 -4.63
C GLN A 207 -16.46 5.26 -3.36
N VAL A 208 -16.62 4.15 -2.63
CA VAL A 208 -17.36 4.07 -1.37
C VAL A 208 -16.69 4.92 -0.29
N CYS A 209 -15.37 4.84 -0.14
CA CYS A 209 -14.60 5.71 0.76
C CYS A 209 -14.82 7.19 0.47
N ALA A 210 -14.83 7.57 -0.81
CA ALA A 210 -14.93 8.97 -1.20
C ALA A 210 -16.36 9.53 -1.05
N ARG A 211 -17.40 8.74 -1.33
CA ARG A 211 -18.78 9.25 -1.51
C ARG A 211 -19.78 8.83 -0.44
N HIS A 212 -19.59 7.68 0.19
CA HIS A 212 -20.65 7.04 1.00
C HIS A 212 -20.27 6.83 2.46
N LEU A 213 -18.98 6.92 2.81
CA LEU A 213 -18.53 6.74 4.18
C LEU A 213 -18.20 8.06 4.87
N PRO A 214 -18.61 8.23 6.14
CA PRO A 214 -17.99 9.21 7.02
C PRO A 214 -16.50 8.90 7.18
N PHE A 215 -15.69 9.95 7.32
CA PHE A 215 -14.22 9.85 7.38
C PHE A 215 -13.72 8.85 8.45
N SER A 216 -14.41 8.77 9.59
CA SER A 216 -14.08 7.86 10.70
C SER A 216 -14.14 6.37 10.35
N PHE A 217 -14.89 5.99 9.32
CA PHE A 217 -15.06 4.59 8.90
C PHE A 217 -14.23 4.22 7.67
N THR A 218 -13.38 5.13 7.18
CA THR A 218 -12.59 4.90 5.96
C THR A 218 -11.30 4.10 6.19
N GLU A 219 -10.89 3.91 7.45
CA GLU A 219 -9.64 3.23 7.81
C GLU A 219 -9.57 1.78 7.31
N LEU A 220 -10.55 0.94 7.66
CA LEU A 220 -10.57 -0.45 7.23
C LEU A 220 -10.65 -0.62 5.70
N PRO A 221 -11.58 0.05 4.98
CA PRO A 221 -11.66 -0.06 3.52
C PRO A 221 -10.38 0.43 2.81
N MET A 222 -9.75 1.51 3.28
CA MET A 222 -8.49 2.00 2.73
C MET A 222 -7.32 1.06 3.04
N GLY A 223 -7.29 0.48 4.25
CA GLY A 223 -6.31 -0.56 4.60
C GLY A 223 -6.43 -1.79 3.68
N LEU A 224 -7.65 -2.28 3.45
CA LEU A 224 -7.93 -3.36 2.51
C LEU A 224 -7.48 -2.99 1.08
N LEU A 225 -7.79 -1.77 0.62
CA LEU A 225 -7.34 -1.27 -0.68
C LEU A 225 -5.80 -1.27 -0.79
N CYS A 226 -5.09 -0.89 0.28
CA CYS A 226 -3.63 -0.95 0.32
C CYS A 226 -3.11 -2.39 0.19
N HIS A 227 -3.72 -3.35 0.89
CA HIS A 227 -3.37 -4.78 0.76
C HIS A 227 -3.60 -5.30 -0.65
N LEU A 228 -4.71 -4.92 -1.30
CA LEU A 228 -5.03 -5.33 -2.66
C LEU A 228 -4.01 -4.78 -3.66
N VAL A 229 -3.69 -3.49 -3.57
CA VAL A 229 -2.70 -2.82 -4.45
C VAL A 229 -1.30 -3.41 -4.28
N VAL A 230 -0.90 -3.75 -3.06
CA VAL A 230 0.42 -4.33 -2.80
C VAL A 230 0.53 -5.76 -3.33
N SER A 231 -0.58 -6.50 -3.33
CA SER A 231 -0.63 -7.91 -3.70
C SER A 231 -0.69 -8.13 -5.22
N ASP A 232 -1.33 -7.22 -5.97
CA ASP A 232 -1.45 -7.32 -7.43
C ASP A 232 -1.30 -5.94 -8.10
N THR A 233 -0.27 -5.81 -8.94
CA THR A 233 0.00 -4.57 -9.68
C THR A 233 -1.09 -4.21 -10.68
N GLN A 234 -1.90 -5.17 -11.17
CA GLN A 234 -3.00 -4.89 -12.09
C GLN A 234 -4.14 -4.11 -11.41
N VAL A 235 -4.26 -4.21 -10.09
CA VAL A 235 -5.22 -3.43 -9.28
C VAL A 235 -4.87 -1.93 -9.34
N ILE A 236 -3.60 -1.58 -9.51
CA ILE A 236 -3.16 -0.17 -9.59
C ILE A 236 -3.85 0.55 -10.74
N ASP A 237 -3.86 -0.05 -11.93
CA ASP A 237 -4.45 0.56 -13.14
C ASP A 237 -5.94 0.85 -12.93
N GLN A 238 -6.62 -0.08 -12.26
CA GLN A 238 -8.03 0.04 -11.94
C GLN A 238 -8.30 1.19 -10.94
N VAL A 239 -7.53 1.24 -9.85
CA VAL A 239 -7.66 2.28 -8.81
C VAL A 239 -7.33 3.66 -9.39
N VAL A 240 -6.28 3.77 -10.19
CA VAL A 240 -5.89 5.03 -10.85
C VAL A 240 -6.95 5.49 -11.84
N ARG A 241 -7.49 4.58 -12.66
CA ARG A 241 -8.53 4.92 -13.64
C ARG A 241 -9.77 5.49 -12.95
N GLU A 242 -10.23 4.85 -11.88
CA GLU A 242 -11.38 5.33 -11.11
C GLU A 242 -11.08 6.68 -10.44
N ALA A 243 -9.93 6.81 -9.78
CA ALA A 243 -9.54 8.04 -9.12
C ALA A 243 -9.35 9.22 -10.10
N ALA A 244 -8.73 8.97 -11.26
CA ALA A 244 -8.49 9.99 -12.27
C ALA A 244 -9.77 10.43 -12.99
N ALA A 245 -10.80 9.58 -13.01
CA ALA A 245 -12.10 9.89 -13.61
C ALA A 245 -12.99 10.80 -12.74
N SER A 246 -12.66 10.99 -11.45
CA SER A 246 -13.51 11.72 -10.51
C SER A 246 -12.74 12.74 -9.66
N GLU A 247 -13.02 14.02 -9.87
CA GLU A 247 -12.47 15.11 -9.05
C GLU A 247 -12.78 14.96 -7.57
N HIS A 248 -13.95 14.39 -7.25
CA HIS A 248 -14.36 14.16 -5.87
C HIS A 248 -13.47 13.12 -5.17
N ILE A 249 -13.04 12.08 -5.88
CA ILE A 249 -12.10 11.09 -5.33
C ILE A 249 -10.73 11.73 -5.13
N VAL A 250 -10.26 12.55 -6.08
CA VAL A 250 -9.00 13.31 -5.91
C VAL A 250 -9.07 14.24 -4.69
N ALA A 251 -10.19 14.93 -4.50
CA ALA A 251 -10.42 15.79 -3.33
C ALA A 251 -10.44 14.99 -2.02
N PHE A 252 -11.06 13.82 -2.00
CA PHE A 252 -11.02 12.89 -0.87
C PHE A 252 -9.59 12.43 -0.55
N LEU A 253 -8.82 12.00 -1.54
CA LEU A 253 -7.42 11.59 -1.33
C LEU A 253 -6.57 12.74 -0.78
N LYS A 254 -6.81 13.98 -1.25
CA LYS A 254 -6.17 15.17 -0.69
C LYS A 254 -6.58 15.42 0.75
N SER A 255 -7.88 15.33 1.09
CA SER A 255 -8.33 15.54 2.48
C SER A 255 -7.73 14.52 3.44
N VAL A 256 -7.54 13.27 3.01
CA VAL A 256 -6.83 12.24 3.78
C VAL A 256 -5.37 12.62 4.06
N LEU A 257 -4.65 13.21 3.09
CA LEU A 257 -3.25 13.63 3.27
C LEU A 257 -3.10 14.76 4.30
N PHE A 258 -4.11 15.60 4.46
CA PHE A 258 -4.10 16.72 5.40
C PHE A 258 -4.92 16.46 6.67
N SER A 259 -5.37 15.23 6.88
CA SER A 259 -6.15 14.86 8.06
C SER A 259 -5.28 14.61 9.28
N ASP A 260 -5.88 14.71 10.46
CA ASP A 260 -5.25 14.30 11.73
C ASP A 260 -5.22 12.77 11.92
N ASN A 261 -5.83 11.99 11.01
CA ASN A 261 -5.85 10.53 11.11
C ASN A 261 -4.54 9.93 10.59
N VAL A 262 -3.63 9.66 11.52
CA VAL A 262 -2.28 9.15 11.24
C VAL A 262 -2.30 7.84 10.47
N THR A 263 -3.16 6.87 10.83
CA THR A 263 -3.16 5.54 10.20
C THR A 263 -3.57 5.66 8.74
N LEU A 264 -4.69 6.32 8.48
CA LEU A 264 -5.22 6.56 7.15
C LEU A 264 -4.25 7.33 6.25
N THR A 265 -3.62 8.40 6.77
CA THR A 265 -2.61 9.16 6.03
C THR A 265 -1.39 8.29 5.72
N THR A 266 -0.92 7.47 6.66
CA THR A 266 0.24 6.58 6.43
C THR A 266 -0.04 5.47 5.43
N ASP A 267 -1.26 4.94 5.42
CA ASP A 267 -1.71 3.92 4.46
C ASP A 267 -1.78 4.51 3.06
N LEU A 268 -2.41 5.68 2.91
CA LEU A 268 -2.45 6.38 1.63
C LEU A 268 -1.04 6.71 1.12
N LEU A 269 -0.15 7.25 1.96
CA LEU A 269 1.23 7.52 1.55
C LEU A 269 1.97 6.24 1.13
N SER A 270 1.70 5.11 1.79
CA SER A 270 2.29 3.82 1.44
C SER A 270 1.76 3.29 0.11
N LEU A 271 0.47 3.43 -0.15
CA LEU A 271 -0.17 3.10 -1.43
C LEU A 271 0.43 3.94 -2.56
N LEU A 272 0.49 5.27 -2.40
CA LEU A 272 1.10 6.17 -3.39
C LEU A 272 2.58 5.85 -3.62
N ALA A 273 3.33 5.53 -2.56
CA ALA A 273 4.75 5.17 -2.66
C ALA A 273 4.94 3.83 -3.39
N HIS A 274 4.03 2.87 -3.19
CA HIS A 274 4.02 1.61 -3.91
C HIS A 274 3.77 1.84 -5.40
N MET A 275 2.74 2.62 -5.74
CA MET A 275 2.43 2.96 -7.13
C MET A 275 3.59 3.66 -7.83
N ALA A 276 4.24 4.61 -7.16
CA ALA A 276 5.41 5.32 -7.69
C ALA A 276 6.59 4.37 -7.99
N ARG A 277 6.70 3.25 -7.27
CA ARG A 277 7.77 2.27 -7.41
C ARG A 277 7.51 1.27 -8.53
N THR A 278 6.26 0.88 -8.74
CA THR A 278 5.89 -0.23 -9.64
C THR A 278 5.48 0.25 -11.02
N CYS A 279 4.81 1.40 -11.13
CA CYS A 279 4.14 1.83 -12.36
C CYS A 279 4.56 3.24 -12.75
N SER A 280 5.55 3.37 -13.64
CA SER A 280 5.99 4.67 -14.16
C SER A 280 4.92 5.38 -15.00
N GLU A 281 3.91 4.66 -15.48
CA GLU A 281 2.81 5.18 -16.30
C GLU A 281 1.88 6.11 -15.51
N HIS A 282 1.74 5.89 -14.20
CA HIS A 282 0.82 6.62 -13.33
C HIS A 282 1.46 7.83 -12.62
N LEU A 283 2.69 8.19 -13.00
CA LEU A 283 3.41 9.32 -12.38
C LEU A 283 2.64 10.64 -12.53
N LEU A 284 1.92 10.85 -13.64
CA LEU A 284 1.11 12.06 -13.85
C LEU A 284 -0.06 12.15 -12.85
N PHE A 285 -0.69 11.01 -12.53
CA PHE A 285 -1.75 10.95 -11.54
C PHE A 285 -1.20 11.24 -10.13
N LEU A 286 -0.06 10.67 -9.77
CA LEU A 286 0.59 10.96 -8.49
C LEU A 286 0.99 12.44 -8.37
N GLN A 287 1.50 13.03 -9.46
CA GLN A 287 1.78 14.47 -9.52
C GLN A 287 0.52 15.31 -9.32
N ARG A 288 -0.62 14.88 -9.85
CA ARG A 288 -1.89 15.57 -9.67
C ARG A 288 -2.35 15.59 -8.21
N ILE A 289 -2.18 14.48 -7.47
CA ILE A 289 -2.51 14.43 -6.03
C ILE A 289 -1.58 15.35 -5.23
N LEU A 290 -0.28 15.30 -5.53
CA LEU A 290 0.75 16.04 -4.80
C LEU A 290 0.85 17.52 -5.20
N ARG A 291 0.24 17.92 -6.32
CA ARG A 291 0.16 19.29 -6.77
C ARG A 291 -1.06 19.97 -6.17
N ASP A 292 -0.86 21.20 -5.68
CA ASP A 292 -1.97 22.06 -5.30
C ASP A 292 -2.37 23.01 -6.44
N SER A 293 -3.66 23.34 -6.45
CA SER A 293 -4.27 24.45 -7.18
C SER A 293 -4.20 25.76 -6.38
N ASP A 294 -4.07 25.71 -5.05
CA ASP A 294 -3.92 26.88 -4.19
C ASP A 294 -2.50 26.97 -3.60
N VAL A 295 -1.91 28.17 -3.58
CA VAL A 295 -0.49 28.40 -3.31
C VAL A 295 -0.16 28.33 -1.80
N ALA A 296 -1.18 28.42 -0.94
CA ALA A 296 -1.03 28.51 0.51
C ALA A 296 -0.61 27.18 1.17
N ASP A 297 -1.06 26.05 0.63
CA ASP A 297 -0.81 24.74 1.22
C ASP A 297 0.23 23.97 0.38
N GLN A 298 1.45 23.87 0.91
CA GLN A 298 2.51 23.08 0.29
C GLN A 298 2.46 21.64 0.86
N PRO A 299 1.75 20.69 0.21
CA PRO A 299 1.50 19.35 0.76
C PRO A 299 2.78 18.65 1.20
N LEU A 300 3.82 18.71 0.37
CA LEU A 300 5.08 18.05 0.67
C LEU A 300 5.81 18.69 1.85
N THR A 301 5.85 20.03 1.91
CA THR A 301 6.46 20.75 3.04
C THR A 301 5.73 20.45 4.35
N TYR A 302 4.39 20.43 4.32
CA TYR A 302 3.54 20.07 5.46
C TYR A 302 3.83 18.64 5.93
N LEU A 303 3.73 17.66 5.03
CA LEU A 303 3.91 16.24 5.34
C LEU A 303 5.34 15.90 5.81
N LEU A 304 6.37 16.53 5.23
CA LEU A 304 7.77 16.36 5.65
C LEU A 304 8.05 16.98 7.01
N SER A 305 7.23 17.95 7.44
CA SER A 305 7.36 18.63 8.74
C SER A 305 6.35 18.14 9.77
N HIS A 306 5.63 17.06 9.47
CA HIS A 306 4.55 16.56 10.31
C HIS A 306 5.09 16.09 11.67
N GLN A 307 4.29 16.25 12.74
CA GLN A 307 4.69 15.86 14.10
C GLN A 307 4.98 14.35 14.21
N GLN A 308 4.17 13.55 13.52
CA GLN A 308 4.30 12.10 13.50
C GLN A 308 5.43 11.64 12.56
N HIS A 309 6.39 10.91 13.11
CA HIS A 309 7.56 10.43 12.38
C HIS A 309 7.20 9.43 11.27
N LEU A 310 6.12 8.65 11.44
CA LEU A 310 5.66 7.72 10.40
C LEU A 310 5.24 8.46 9.13
N ILE A 311 4.51 9.57 9.25
CA ILE A 311 4.12 10.40 8.10
C ILE A 311 5.36 10.95 7.40
N ARG A 312 6.31 11.55 8.15
CA ARG A 312 7.58 12.03 7.58
C ARG A 312 8.33 10.93 6.83
N ALA A 313 8.44 9.73 7.41
CA ALA A 313 9.11 8.59 6.81
C ALA A 313 8.42 8.11 5.52
N ARG A 314 7.08 8.01 5.52
CA ARG A 314 6.31 7.58 4.34
C ARG A 314 6.37 8.62 3.22
N THR A 315 6.33 9.91 3.55
CA THR A 315 6.49 10.98 2.57
C THR A 315 7.89 10.98 1.95
N CYS A 316 8.95 10.81 2.76
CA CYS A 316 10.29 10.62 2.23
C CYS A 316 10.37 9.39 1.30
N ASN A 317 9.72 8.28 1.66
CA ASN A 317 9.70 7.09 0.83
C ASN A 317 9.01 7.30 -0.51
N LEU A 318 7.84 7.97 -0.51
CA LEU A 318 7.11 8.37 -1.70
C LEU A 318 7.98 9.24 -2.62
N LEU A 319 8.62 10.29 -2.07
CA LEU A 319 9.53 11.15 -2.84
C LEU A 319 10.69 10.36 -3.45
N GLY A 320 11.30 9.46 -2.69
CA GLY A 320 12.37 8.62 -3.20
C GLY A 320 11.91 7.73 -4.35
N ASN A 321 10.70 7.16 -4.30
CA ASN A 321 10.18 6.34 -5.39
C ASN A 321 9.80 7.18 -6.62
N LEU A 322 9.22 8.37 -6.43
CA LEU A 322 8.95 9.31 -7.54
C LEU A 322 10.24 9.70 -8.27
N LEU A 323 11.28 10.04 -7.50
CA LEU A 323 12.58 10.46 -8.03
C LEU A 323 13.41 9.30 -8.61
N ARG A 324 12.96 8.05 -8.49
CA ARG A 324 13.67 6.90 -9.07
C ARG A 324 13.65 6.92 -10.60
N HIS A 325 12.53 7.34 -11.18
CA HIS A 325 12.29 7.20 -12.62
C HIS A 325 12.53 8.50 -13.40
N SER A 326 12.04 9.62 -12.88
CA SER A 326 12.18 10.93 -13.50
C SER A 326 12.07 12.02 -12.44
N PHE A 327 12.47 13.24 -12.77
CA PHE A 327 12.23 14.39 -11.92
C PHE A 327 10.83 14.96 -12.23
N PRO A 328 9.83 14.85 -11.34
CA PRO A 328 8.49 15.33 -11.63
C PRO A 328 8.45 16.85 -11.78
N PRO A 329 7.83 17.42 -12.84
CA PRO A 329 7.67 18.87 -12.99
C PRO A 329 6.96 19.51 -11.79
N ALA A 330 6.02 18.79 -11.17
CA ALA A 330 5.33 19.25 -9.96
C ALA A 330 6.28 19.61 -8.80
N LEU A 331 7.42 18.91 -8.67
CA LEU A 331 8.43 19.21 -7.64
C LEU A 331 9.23 20.47 -7.96
N GLN A 332 9.32 20.89 -9.23
CA GLN A 332 9.96 22.16 -9.59
C GLN A 332 9.10 23.35 -9.17
N SER A 333 7.77 23.19 -9.20
CA SER A 333 6.82 24.25 -8.89
C SER A 333 6.55 24.42 -7.38
N GLN A 334 6.96 23.48 -6.54
CA GLN A 334 6.78 23.57 -5.09
C GLN A 334 8.07 24.05 -4.41
N PRO A 335 8.07 25.21 -3.74
CA PRO A 335 9.22 25.66 -2.95
C PRO A 335 9.27 24.90 -1.61
N GLY A 336 10.46 24.80 -1.01
CA GLY A 336 10.65 24.38 0.39
C GLY A 336 10.67 22.88 0.69
N TRP A 337 10.15 22.02 -0.21
CA TRP A 337 10.12 20.57 0.06
C TRP A 337 11.53 19.98 0.19
N LEU A 338 12.48 20.47 -0.60
CA LEU A 338 13.85 19.95 -0.60
C LEU A 338 14.54 20.31 0.72
N GLU A 339 14.38 21.53 1.21
CA GLU A 339 14.88 21.97 2.51
C GLU A 339 14.33 21.08 3.64
N ARG A 340 13.02 20.83 3.66
CA ARG A 340 12.40 19.92 4.67
C ARG A 340 12.87 18.48 4.54
N LEU A 341 13.09 18.01 3.32
CA LEU A 341 13.67 16.68 3.08
C LEU A 341 15.10 16.58 3.63
N LEU A 342 15.91 17.63 3.49
CA LEU A 342 17.26 17.66 4.06
C LEU A 342 17.25 17.70 5.60
N GLU A 343 16.28 18.38 6.21
CA GLU A 343 16.09 18.36 7.66
C GLU A 343 15.81 16.94 8.17
N CYS A 344 15.03 16.14 7.43
CA CYS A 344 14.73 14.74 7.74
C CYS A 344 15.97 13.82 7.78
N LEU A 345 17.13 14.23 7.22
CA LEU A 345 18.39 13.48 7.36
C LEU A 345 18.93 13.49 8.79
N SER A 346 18.54 14.48 9.60
CA SER A 346 18.93 14.59 11.02
C SER A 346 17.82 14.19 11.98
N ASP A 347 16.76 13.55 11.49
CA ASP A 347 15.61 13.15 12.30
C ASP A 347 16.03 12.19 13.44
N PRO A 348 15.47 12.32 14.66
CA PRO A 348 15.74 11.39 15.75
C PRO A 348 15.39 9.95 15.37
N GLU A 349 14.35 9.75 14.56
CA GLU A 349 13.85 8.43 14.19
C GLU A 349 14.62 7.84 13.02
N GLY A 350 15.20 6.66 13.25
CA GLY A 350 16.03 6.00 12.24
C GLY A 350 15.26 5.61 10.97
N CYS A 351 13.94 5.35 11.07
CA CYS A 351 13.10 5.09 9.90
C CYS A 351 12.98 6.31 8.98
N VAL A 352 12.93 7.52 9.54
CA VAL A 352 12.88 8.78 8.78
C VAL A 352 14.22 9.02 8.11
N ARG A 353 15.33 8.93 8.85
CA ARG A 353 16.69 9.08 8.26
C ARG A 353 16.94 8.10 7.11
N ARG A 354 16.50 6.84 7.26
CA ARG A 354 16.60 5.82 6.20
C ARG A 354 15.82 6.20 4.94
N ALA A 355 14.60 6.70 5.11
CA ALA A 355 13.76 7.12 3.98
C ALA A 355 14.28 8.42 3.33
N ALA A 356 14.73 9.38 4.14
CA ALA A 356 15.27 10.66 3.67
C ALA A 356 16.57 10.46 2.89
N THR A 357 17.50 9.63 3.38
CA THR A 357 18.74 9.30 2.65
C THR A 357 18.47 8.65 1.30
N PHE A 358 17.46 7.78 1.21
CA PHE A 358 17.02 7.19 -0.06
C PHE A 358 16.49 8.25 -1.03
N ALA A 359 15.62 9.14 -0.55
CA ALA A 359 15.04 10.20 -1.38
C ALA A 359 16.07 11.23 -1.85
N VAL A 360 16.96 11.67 -0.97
CA VAL A 360 18.06 12.60 -1.30
C VAL A 360 19.03 11.96 -2.30
N GLY A 361 19.32 10.66 -2.14
CA GLY A 361 20.17 9.94 -3.09
C GLY A 361 19.59 9.91 -4.51
N ASN A 362 18.29 9.70 -4.64
CA ASN A 362 17.60 9.74 -5.94
C ASN A 362 17.46 11.18 -6.45
N ALA A 363 17.22 12.17 -5.58
CA ALA A 363 17.20 13.58 -5.95
C ALA A 363 18.53 14.02 -6.58
N ALA A 364 19.65 13.64 -5.95
CA ALA A 364 21.00 13.95 -6.41
C ALA A 364 21.38 13.28 -7.74
N PHE A 365 20.61 12.30 -8.21
CA PHE A 365 20.85 11.69 -9.53
C PHE A 365 20.37 12.60 -10.68
N HIS A 366 19.44 13.52 -10.43
CA HIS A 366 18.84 14.36 -11.45
C HIS A 366 19.50 15.74 -11.54
N ALA A 367 20.00 16.11 -12.72
CA ALA A 367 20.56 17.44 -12.98
C ALA A 367 19.53 18.58 -12.78
N SER A 368 18.23 18.29 -12.88
CA SER A 368 17.14 19.24 -12.63
C SER A 368 16.95 19.59 -11.16
N CYS A 369 17.55 18.82 -10.23
CA CYS A 369 17.43 19.10 -8.80
C CYS A 369 18.33 20.29 -8.41
N PRO A 370 17.87 21.23 -7.56
CA PRO A 370 18.67 22.40 -7.17
C PRO A 370 19.97 22.03 -6.44
N ALA A 371 21.09 22.01 -7.17
CA ALA A 371 22.42 21.70 -6.63
C ALA A 371 22.81 22.60 -5.44
N GLY A 372 22.38 23.88 -5.49
CA GLY A 372 22.59 24.86 -4.43
C GLY A 372 21.95 24.47 -3.09
N THR A 373 20.78 23.83 -3.10
CA THR A 373 20.16 23.30 -1.87
C THR A 373 20.78 21.96 -1.49
N LEU A 374 20.99 21.06 -2.45
CA LEU A 374 21.58 19.72 -2.24
C LEU A 374 22.94 19.77 -1.56
N ARG A 375 23.74 20.82 -1.78
CA ARG A 375 25.04 21.00 -1.11
C ARG A 375 24.93 20.98 0.43
N ARG A 376 23.79 21.41 0.98
CA ARG A 376 23.53 21.42 2.44
C ARG A 376 23.41 20.01 3.02
N ALA A 377 23.16 19.00 2.17
CA ALA A 377 23.06 17.61 2.60
C ALA A 377 24.43 16.99 2.92
N VAL A 378 25.53 17.49 2.33
CA VAL A 378 26.85 16.84 2.38
C VAL A 378 27.33 16.58 3.81
N PRO A 379 27.39 17.55 4.75
CA PRO A 379 27.88 17.29 6.10
C PRO A 379 27.07 16.22 6.83
N THR A 380 25.75 16.27 6.69
CA THR A 380 24.83 15.33 7.33
C THR A 380 24.96 13.94 6.73
N LEU A 381 25.02 13.81 5.41
CA LEU A 381 25.21 12.52 4.73
C LEU A 381 26.54 11.88 5.10
N THR A 382 27.61 12.67 5.20
CA THR A 382 28.92 12.20 5.66
C THR A 382 28.83 11.64 7.09
N ARG A 383 28.14 12.32 8.00
CA ARG A 383 27.89 11.81 9.36
C ARG A 383 27.09 10.49 9.34
N LEU A 384 26.10 10.37 8.46
CA LEU A 384 25.25 9.18 8.34
C LEU A 384 25.97 7.94 7.79
N LEU A 385 27.20 8.06 7.29
CA LEU A 385 28.05 6.90 7.00
C LEU A 385 28.29 6.03 8.23
N SER A 386 28.26 6.62 9.43
CA SER A 386 28.40 5.93 10.72
C SER A 386 27.07 5.65 11.42
N ASP A 387 25.93 5.66 10.70
CA ASP A 387 24.62 5.39 11.31
C ASP A 387 24.51 3.92 11.80
N THR A 388 23.73 3.73 12.86
CA THR A 388 23.36 2.42 13.40
C THR A 388 22.71 1.49 12.37
N GLN A 389 21.91 2.04 11.43
CA GLN A 389 21.19 1.28 10.42
C GLN A 389 22.03 1.11 9.16
N ALA A 390 22.34 -0.15 8.81
CA ALA A 390 23.13 -0.49 7.62
C ALA A 390 22.56 0.13 6.34
N LYS A 391 21.23 0.12 6.18
CA LYS A 391 20.57 0.66 5.00
C LYS A 391 20.74 2.17 4.87
N THR A 392 20.73 2.91 5.98
CA THR A 392 20.99 4.35 6.01
C THR A 392 22.42 4.65 5.59
N CYS A 393 23.41 3.90 6.10
CA CYS A 393 24.82 4.03 5.68
C CYS A 393 24.98 3.81 4.16
N CYS A 394 24.40 2.73 3.63
CA CYS A 394 24.47 2.43 2.19
C CYS A 394 23.81 3.53 1.35
N ASN A 395 22.63 4.00 1.75
CA ASN A 395 21.93 5.07 1.04
C ASN A 395 22.72 6.39 1.11
N ALA A 396 23.34 6.70 2.26
CA ALA A 396 24.19 7.89 2.42
C ALA A 396 25.43 7.83 1.53
N ALA A 397 26.12 6.68 1.48
CA ALA A 397 27.26 6.47 0.59
C ALA A 397 26.86 6.67 -0.89
N LEU A 398 25.75 6.07 -1.32
CA LEU A 398 25.22 6.25 -2.67
C LEU A 398 24.88 7.72 -2.95
N ALA A 399 24.20 8.40 -2.01
CA ALA A 399 23.84 9.81 -2.15
C ALA A 399 25.07 10.72 -2.30
N LEU A 400 26.12 10.50 -1.49
CA LEU A 400 27.40 11.23 -1.63
C LEU A 400 28.04 10.99 -2.99
N SER A 401 27.99 9.75 -3.51
CA SER A 401 28.52 9.44 -4.83
C SER A 401 27.74 10.10 -5.98
N ASN A 402 26.42 10.21 -5.85
CA ASN A 402 25.57 10.90 -6.81
C ASN A 402 25.82 12.42 -6.78
N LEU A 403 25.95 13.01 -5.59
CA LEU A 403 26.31 14.42 -5.42
C LEU A 403 27.64 14.79 -6.09
N GLY A 404 28.63 13.88 -6.05
CA GLY A 404 29.92 14.10 -6.73
C GLY A 404 29.81 14.18 -8.26
N GLN A 405 28.73 13.67 -8.84
CA GLN A 405 28.45 13.74 -10.28
C GLN A 405 27.82 15.09 -10.68
N CYS A 406 27.20 15.81 -9.74
CA CYS A 406 26.46 17.04 -10.02
C CYS A 406 27.32 18.27 -10.36
N GLY A 407 28.63 18.27 -10.07
CA GLY A 407 29.50 19.41 -10.41
C GLY A 407 30.84 19.42 -9.67
N ALA A 408 31.77 20.29 -10.12
CA ALA A 408 33.08 20.45 -9.48
C ALA A 408 32.97 21.00 -8.06
N GLU A 409 32.14 22.03 -7.86
CA GLU A 409 31.94 22.66 -6.54
C GLU A 409 31.45 21.66 -5.47
N LEU A 410 30.55 20.74 -5.85
CA LEU A 410 30.08 19.69 -4.94
C LEU A 410 31.16 18.67 -4.65
N ARG A 411 32.04 18.35 -5.60
CA ARG A 411 33.22 17.50 -5.34
C ARG A 411 34.19 18.16 -4.38
N ASP A 412 34.45 19.44 -4.54
CA ASP A 412 35.31 20.19 -3.61
C ASP A 412 34.70 20.21 -2.21
N LEU A 413 33.38 20.36 -2.10
CA LEU A 413 32.67 20.27 -0.83
C LEU A 413 32.74 18.87 -0.20
N LEU A 414 32.64 17.80 -1.01
CA LEU A 414 32.83 16.43 -0.54
C LEU A 414 34.24 16.22 0.03
N ILE A 415 35.26 16.76 -0.64
CA ILE A 415 36.65 16.72 -0.16
C ILE A 415 36.80 17.50 1.16
N GLN A 416 36.27 18.73 1.23
CA GLN A 416 36.29 19.56 2.44
C GLN A 416 35.61 18.88 3.64
N ASN A 417 34.57 18.08 3.39
CA ASN A 417 33.86 17.31 4.42
C ASN A 417 34.47 15.91 4.65
N ARG A 418 35.65 15.59 4.08
CA ARG A 418 36.34 14.29 4.25
C ARG A 418 35.50 13.08 3.82
N ALA A 419 34.55 13.28 2.89
CA ALA A 419 33.70 12.19 2.43
C ALA A 419 34.51 11.03 1.78
N PRO A 420 35.55 11.28 0.95
CA PRO A 420 36.37 10.19 0.40
C PRO A 420 37.08 9.36 1.49
N ASP A 421 37.68 10.01 2.48
CA ASP A 421 38.44 9.36 3.55
C ASP A 421 37.52 8.50 4.41
N LEU A 422 36.35 9.03 4.78
CA LEU A 422 35.36 8.32 5.57
C LEU A 422 34.75 7.14 4.80
N LEU A 423 34.53 7.28 3.50
CA LEU A 423 34.11 6.16 2.65
C LEU A 423 35.19 5.06 2.57
N LEU A 424 36.47 5.44 2.47
CA LEU A 424 37.58 4.49 2.52
C LEU A 424 37.64 3.79 3.88
N GLN A 425 37.50 4.54 4.97
CA GLN A 425 37.47 4.00 6.33
C GLN A 425 36.32 2.99 6.49
N VAL A 426 35.09 3.37 6.11
CA VAL A 426 33.92 2.50 6.17
C VAL A 426 34.11 1.24 5.34
N THR A 427 34.65 1.36 4.12
CA THR A 427 34.96 0.22 3.25
C THR A 427 35.90 -0.78 3.93
N CYS A 428 36.85 -0.28 4.71
CA CYS A 428 37.87 -1.11 5.35
C CYS A 428 37.46 -1.66 6.71
N GLN A 429 36.77 -0.86 7.52
CA GLN A 429 36.64 -1.10 8.96
C GLN A 429 35.21 -1.41 9.41
N ASP A 430 34.17 -1.17 8.59
CA ASP A 430 32.79 -1.41 9.03
C ASP A 430 32.54 -2.92 9.24
N PRO A 431 32.00 -3.33 10.41
CA PRO A 431 31.75 -4.74 10.69
C PRO A 431 30.71 -5.37 9.75
N ARG A 432 29.82 -4.56 9.17
CA ARG A 432 28.72 -5.00 8.33
C ARG A 432 29.17 -5.08 6.88
N LYS A 433 29.17 -6.29 6.32
CA LYS A 433 29.58 -6.55 4.93
C LYS A 433 28.83 -5.68 3.90
N THR A 434 27.52 -5.54 4.05
CA THR A 434 26.67 -4.76 3.13
C THR A 434 27.04 -3.28 3.11
N VAL A 435 27.43 -2.72 4.25
CA VAL A 435 27.87 -1.33 4.37
C VAL A 435 29.22 -1.14 3.69
N ARG A 436 30.17 -2.07 3.91
CA ARG A 436 31.47 -2.06 3.22
C ARG A 436 31.30 -2.11 1.69
N GLU A 437 30.42 -2.96 1.19
CA GLU A 437 30.16 -3.09 -0.26
C GLU A 437 29.53 -1.82 -0.84
N GLY A 438 28.53 -1.23 -0.17
CA GLY A 438 27.92 0.03 -0.60
C GLY A 438 28.89 1.21 -0.57
N ALA A 439 29.74 1.30 0.46
CA ALA A 439 30.78 2.33 0.55
C ALA A 439 31.84 2.16 -0.54
N LEU A 440 32.25 0.93 -0.83
CA LEU A 440 33.20 0.63 -1.90
C LEU A 440 32.65 1.02 -3.28
N GLU A 441 31.37 0.76 -3.54
CA GLU A 441 30.72 1.16 -4.79
C GLU A 441 30.70 2.69 -4.96
N ALA A 442 30.29 3.41 -3.90
CA ALA A 442 30.32 4.86 -3.86
C ALA A 442 31.73 5.42 -4.06
N LEU A 443 32.72 4.84 -3.37
CA LEU A 443 34.12 5.25 -3.45
C LEU A 443 34.68 5.04 -4.86
N ARG A 444 34.38 3.90 -5.49
CA ARG A 444 34.74 3.65 -6.90
C ARG A 444 34.12 4.70 -7.82
N ALA A 445 32.84 5.03 -7.64
CA ALA A 445 32.18 6.04 -8.47
C ALA A 445 32.88 7.41 -8.34
N LEU A 446 33.20 7.82 -7.11
CA LEU A 446 33.93 9.06 -6.85
C LEU A 446 35.39 9.05 -7.32
N SER A 447 36.04 7.88 -7.32
CA SER A 447 37.45 7.72 -7.72
C SER A 447 37.70 7.94 -9.21
N GLN A 448 36.69 8.29 -10.01
CA GLN A 448 36.91 8.73 -11.39
C GLN A 448 37.36 10.20 -11.48
N TYR A 449 37.21 10.97 -10.40
CA TYR A 449 37.54 12.39 -10.38
C TYR A 449 38.95 12.64 -9.83
N PRO A 450 39.85 13.34 -10.57
CA PRO A 450 41.26 13.49 -10.18
C PRO A 450 41.49 14.07 -8.78
N GLY A 451 40.74 15.10 -8.37
CA GLY A 451 40.89 15.71 -7.05
C GLY A 451 40.57 14.74 -5.91
N ILE A 452 39.55 13.89 -6.07
CA ILE A 452 39.21 12.86 -5.10
C ILE A 452 40.30 11.77 -5.06
N GLN A 453 40.82 11.38 -6.22
CA GLN A 453 41.88 10.38 -6.27
C GLN A 453 43.17 10.85 -5.57
N GLN A 454 43.52 12.15 -5.68
CA GLN A 454 44.70 12.72 -5.00
C GLN A 454 44.55 12.63 -3.48
N VAL A 455 43.37 12.96 -2.95
CA VAL A 455 43.06 12.86 -1.51
C VAL A 455 43.19 11.41 -1.04
N LEU A 456 42.58 10.46 -1.77
CA LEU A 456 42.69 9.04 -1.45
C LEU A 456 44.13 8.54 -1.49
N HIS A 457 44.95 9.02 -2.43
CA HIS A 457 46.35 8.62 -2.53
C HIS A 457 47.20 9.13 -1.35
N GLY A 458 46.93 10.35 -0.87
CA GLY A 458 47.59 10.91 0.32
C GLY A 458 47.29 10.09 1.57
N ASP A 459 46.03 9.73 1.78
CA ASP A 459 45.59 8.98 2.96
C ASP A 459 46.01 7.51 2.93
N LEU A 460 46.05 6.89 1.74
CA LEU A 460 46.60 5.53 1.55
C LEU A 460 48.11 5.46 1.87
N GLY A 461 48.83 6.58 1.83
CA GLY A 461 50.22 6.66 2.28
C GLY A 461 50.37 6.72 3.81
N SER A 462 49.34 7.20 4.51
CA SER A 462 49.32 7.33 5.98
C SER A 462 48.81 6.06 6.66
N PHE A 463 47.89 5.35 6.00
CA PHE A 463 47.40 4.05 6.42
C PHE A 463 48.05 2.96 5.54
N GLY A 464 49.04 2.22 6.03
CA GLY A 464 49.63 1.09 5.27
C GLY A 464 48.64 -0.06 5.00
N GLY A 465 47.61 -0.20 5.84
CA GLY A 465 46.65 -1.32 5.83
C GLY A 465 45.51 -1.32 4.77
N PRO A 466 44.95 -0.20 4.28
CA PRO A 466 43.82 -0.20 3.36
C PRO A 466 44.18 -0.70 1.96
N MET A 467 45.41 -0.49 1.48
CA MET A 467 45.87 -1.09 0.21
C MET A 467 45.96 -2.62 0.32
N GLU A 468 46.52 -3.14 1.42
CA GLU A 468 46.57 -4.58 1.68
C GLU A 468 45.17 -5.17 1.88
N LEU A 469 44.27 -4.44 2.54
CA LEU A 469 42.90 -4.87 2.77
C LEU A 469 42.06 -4.82 1.48
N LEU A 470 42.20 -3.78 0.65
CA LEU A 470 41.57 -3.71 -0.66
C LEU A 470 42.13 -4.79 -1.60
N ALA A 471 43.44 -5.09 -1.52
CA ALA A 471 44.06 -6.19 -2.24
C ALA A 471 43.59 -7.56 -1.74
N ALA A 472 43.40 -7.74 -0.43
CA ALA A 472 42.84 -8.95 0.16
C ALA A 472 41.36 -9.14 -0.21
N LEU A 473 40.58 -8.06 -0.25
CA LEU A 473 39.19 -8.06 -0.74
C LEU A 473 39.11 -8.32 -2.24
N ALA A 474 40.10 -7.89 -3.02
CA ALA A 474 40.23 -8.19 -4.45
C ALA A 474 40.69 -9.63 -4.72
N GLY A 475 41.57 -10.18 -3.86
CA GLY A 475 42.10 -11.54 -3.94
C GLY A 475 41.16 -12.65 -3.48
N GLY A 476 39.95 -12.31 -3.03
CA GLY A 476 38.86 -13.26 -2.79
C GLY A 476 38.34 -13.89 -4.09
N SER A 477 37.18 -14.58 -4.03
CA SER A 477 36.61 -15.20 -5.23
C SER A 477 36.45 -14.17 -6.38
N PRO A 478 37.08 -14.37 -7.55
CA PRO A 478 37.10 -13.41 -8.66
C PRO A 478 35.73 -13.20 -9.33
N ARG A 479 34.72 -13.97 -8.91
CA ARG A 479 33.31 -13.82 -9.32
C ARG A 479 32.50 -12.91 -8.39
N SER A 480 33.06 -12.45 -7.27
CA SER A 480 32.36 -11.55 -6.36
C SER A 480 32.31 -10.12 -6.91
N HIS A 481 31.15 -9.46 -6.77
CA HIS A 481 30.94 -8.09 -7.25
C HIS A 481 31.95 -7.13 -6.61
N SER A 482 32.18 -7.27 -5.30
CA SER A 482 33.15 -6.49 -4.52
C SER A 482 34.59 -6.61 -5.02
N ALA A 483 35.06 -7.79 -5.40
CA ALA A 483 36.41 -7.96 -5.96
C ALA A 483 36.63 -7.11 -7.23
N ARG A 484 35.64 -7.08 -8.13
CA ARG A 484 35.69 -6.22 -9.33
C ARG A 484 35.74 -4.73 -8.98
N HIS A 485 34.98 -4.28 -7.97
CA HIS A 485 35.04 -2.88 -7.54
C HIS A 485 36.40 -2.51 -6.94
N CYS A 486 36.97 -3.39 -6.11
CA CYS A 486 38.32 -3.21 -5.56
C CYS A 486 39.38 -3.13 -6.66
N GLU A 487 39.36 -4.05 -7.64
CA GLU A 487 40.32 -4.02 -8.76
C GLU A 487 40.26 -2.71 -9.54
N VAL A 488 39.05 -2.22 -9.86
CA VAL A 488 38.89 -0.97 -10.61
C VAL A 488 39.39 0.23 -9.80
N LEU A 489 39.11 0.26 -8.49
CA LEU A 489 39.61 1.31 -7.60
C LEU A 489 41.14 1.30 -7.54
N LEU A 490 41.75 0.13 -7.33
CA LEU A 490 43.20 -0.06 -7.29
C LEU A 490 43.87 0.37 -8.60
N ARG A 491 43.32 -0.02 -9.76
CA ARG A 491 43.84 0.39 -11.08
C ARG A 491 43.79 1.91 -11.27
N ARG A 492 42.70 2.57 -10.85
CA ARG A 492 42.54 4.03 -10.94
C ARG A 492 43.55 4.77 -10.06
N LEU A 493 43.80 4.26 -8.87
CA LEU A 493 44.79 4.82 -7.94
C LEU A 493 46.23 4.58 -8.43
N ALA A 494 46.50 3.43 -9.06
CA ALA A 494 47.81 3.12 -9.64
C ALA A 494 48.14 3.98 -10.87
N ALA A 495 47.15 4.31 -11.70
CA ALA A 495 47.34 5.14 -12.90
C ALA A 495 47.83 6.57 -12.58
N LEU A 496 47.49 7.11 -11.41
CA LEU A 496 48.04 8.38 -10.92
C LEU A 496 49.52 8.28 -10.54
N ARG A 497 49.93 7.15 -9.96
CA ARG A 497 51.33 6.87 -9.62
C ARG A 497 52.24 6.84 -10.86
N GLY A 498 51.71 6.41 -12.00
CA GLY A 498 52.42 6.44 -13.29
C GLY A 498 52.46 7.82 -13.96
N ARG A 499 51.55 8.75 -13.61
CA ARG A 499 51.58 10.14 -14.10
C ARG A 499 52.46 11.05 -13.24
N ALA A 500 52.59 10.76 -11.96
CA ALA A 500 53.61 11.35 -11.09
C ALA A 500 54.94 10.60 -11.27
N GLY A 501 55.59 10.77 -12.42
CA GLY A 501 56.96 10.28 -12.64
C GLY A 501 57.93 10.87 -11.60
N PRO A 502 59.07 10.21 -11.35
CA PRO A 502 59.95 10.54 -10.23
C PRO A 502 60.39 12.00 -10.31
N SER A 503 60.17 12.73 -9.22
CA SER A 503 60.78 14.03 -8.98
C SER A 503 62.29 13.87 -9.15
N GLN A 504 62.85 14.49 -10.19
CA GLN A 504 64.29 14.60 -10.36
C GLN A 504 64.84 15.37 -9.16
N LEU A 505 65.60 14.66 -8.32
CA LEU A 505 66.66 15.22 -7.48
C LEU A 505 67.97 15.10 -8.24
#